data_AF-A0A1W9XCE8-F1
#
_entry.id   AF-A0A1W9XCE8-F1
#
_cell.length_a   1.000
_cell.length_b   1.000
_cell.length_c   1.000
_cell.angle_alpha   90.00
_cell.angle_beta   90.00
_cell.angle_gamma   90.00
#
_symmetry.space_group_name_H-M   'P 1'
#
loop_
_entity.id
_entity.type
_entity.pdbx_description
1 polymer ?
#
loop_
_entity_poly.entity_id
_entity_poly.type
_entity_poly.pdbx_seq_one_letter_code
_entity_poly.pdbx_strand_id
1 'polypeptide(L)' 'MGTDVLRDLMSQADAVREDFGPRTVRMWLFAHDGLTAEAEDFAREHGILWSARPEFDALLLHLGLRTLPEL' A
#
# COMPACT_ATOMS: atom_id res chain seq x y z
N MET A 1 2.48 4.57 -8.94
CA MET A 1 2.25 3.13 -9.22
C MET A 1 0.90 2.94 -9.89
N GLY A 2 0.79 1.98 -10.81
CA GLY A 2 -0.42 1.70 -11.59
C GLY A 2 -1.37 0.67 -10.95
N THR A 3 -2.45 0.38 -11.65
CA THR A 3 -3.51 -0.57 -11.23
C THR A 3 -3.07 -2.02 -11.30
N ASP A 4 -2.09 -2.34 -12.14
CA ASP A 4 -1.43 -3.65 -12.26
C ASP A 4 -0.86 -4.13 -10.93
N VAL A 5 -0.12 -3.29 -10.23
CA VAL A 5 0.46 -3.61 -8.90
C VAL A 5 -0.63 -3.91 -7.87
N LEU A 6 -1.77 -3.22 -7.94
CA LEU A 6 -2.89 -3.45 -7.04
C LEU A 6 -3.59 -4.78 -7.32
N ARG A 7 -3.69 -5.17 -8.59
CA ARG A 7 -4.22 -6.49 -8.99
C ARG A 7 -3.31 -7.61 -8.51
N ASP A 8 -2.01 -7.44 -8.60
CA ASP A 8 -1.03 -8.40 -8.06
C ASP A 8 -1.18 -8.54 -6.54
N LEU A 9 -1.34 -7.42 -5.82
CA LEU A 9 -1.58 -7.44 -4.37
C LEU A 9 -2.89 -8.16 -4.01
N MET A 10 -3.94 -8.03 -4.82
CA MET A 10 -5.19 -8.78 -4.64
C MET A 10 -4.96 -10.28 -4.83
N SER A 11 -4.23 -10.68 -5.88
CA SER A 11 -3.91 -12.10 -6.11
C SER A 11 -3.10 -12.69 -4.96
N GLN A 12 -2.15 -11.94 -4.40
CA GLN A 12 -1.41 -12.35 -3.20
C GLN A 12 -2.33 -12.49 -1.99
N ALA A 13 -3.28 -11.56 -1.80
CA ALA A 13 -4.25 -11.65 -0.72
C ALA A 13 -5.16 -12.88 -0.84
N ASP A 14 -5.55 -13.27 -2.06
CA ASP A 14 -6.33 -14.47 -2.31
C ASP A 14 -5.53 -15.75 -1.99
N ALA A 15 -4.27 -15.83 -2.45
CA ALA A 15 -3.39 -16.93 -2.08
C ALA A 15 -3.22 -17.05 -0.55
N VAL A 16 -3.04 -15.92 0.15
CA VAL A 16 -2.95 -15.93 1.62
C VAL A 16 -4.24 -16.40 2.28
N ARG A 17 -5.41 -16.06 1.73
CA ARG A 17 -6.70 -16.52 2.24
C ARG A 17 -6.84 -18.04 2.10
N GLU A 18 -6.45 -18.58 0.96
CA GLU A 18 -6.52 -20.00 0.65
C GLU A 18 -5.54 -20.82 1.49
N ASP A 19 -4.27 -20.40 1.56
CA ASP A 19 -3.20 -21.18 2.17
C ASP A 19 -3.24 -21.14 3.71
N PHE A 20 -3.64 -20.01 4.31
CA PHE A 20 -3.50 -19.80 5.75
C PHE A 20 -4.83 -19.71 6.51
N GLY A 21 -5.97 -19.62 5.81
CA GLY A 21 -7.30 -19.48 6.43
C GLY A 21 -7.41 -18.37 7.51
N PRO A 22 -6.79 -17.18 7.33
CA PRO A 22 -6.81 -16.15 8.35
C PRO A 22 -8.21 -15.58 8.53
N ARG A 23 -8.52 -15.12 9.75
CA ARG A 23 -9.80 -14.45 10.04
C ARG A 23 -10.01 -13.18 9.20
N THR A 24 -8.92 -12.48 8.85
CA THR A 24 -8.98 -11.23 8.08
C THR A 24 -7.66 -11.03 7.34
N VAL A 25 -7.76 -10.59 6.09
CA VAL A 25 -6.62 -10.11 5.29
C VAL A 25 -6.85 -8.64 4.97
N ARG A 26 -5.86 -7.79 5.26
CA ARG A 26 -5.85 -6.37 4.92
C ARG A 26 -4.76 -6.11 3.89
N MET A 27 -5.16 -5.62 2.73
CA MET A 27 -4.23 -5.17 1.70
C MET A 27 -3.76 -3.76 2.02
N TRP A 28 -2.44 -3.56 2.05
CA TRP A 28 -1.82 -2.27 2.25
C TRP A 28 -0.52 -2.18 1.45
N LEU A 29 -0.45 -1.21 0.53
CA LEU A 29 0.72 -0.96 -0.31
C LEU A 29 1.50 0.28 0.18
N PHE A 30 2.82 0.20 0.18
CA PHE A 30 3.67 1.39 0.23
C PHE A 30 4.10 1.76 -1.19
N ALA A 31 3.66 2.92 -1.66
CA ALA A 31 3.98 3.44 -2.99
C ALA A 31 4.79 4.73 -2.85
N HIS A 32 6.11 4.66 -2.99
CA HIS A 32 7.03 5.79 -2.74
C HIS A 32 6.56 7.10 -3.38
N ASP A 33 6.27 7.07 -4.69
CA ASP A 33 5.80 8.23 -5.47
C ASP A 33 4.27 8.36 -5.51
N GLY A 34 3.56 7.58 -4.69
CA GLY A 34 2.11 7.50 -4.69
C GLY A 34 1.52 6.65 -5.81
N LEU A 35 0.20 6.71 -5.92
CA LEU A 35 -0.60 6.02 -6.92
C LEU A 35 -0.96 6.97 -8.07
N THR A 36 -1.20 6.41 -9.26
CA THR A 36 -1.90 7.18 -10.30
C THR A 36 -3.36 7.42 -9.88
N ALA A 37 -4.02 8.43 -10.44
CA ALA A 37 -5.42 8.71 -10.12
C ALA A 37 -6.34 7.48 -10.33
N GLU A 38 -6.15 6.78 -11.45
CA GLU A 38 -6.87 5.52 -11.73
C GLU A 38 -6.60 4.45 -10.66
N ALA A 39 -5.36 4.34 -10.19
CA ALA A 39 -4.99 3.39 -9.14
C ALA A 39 -5.54 3.80 -7.77
N GLU A 40 -5.67 5.09 -7.46
CA GLU A 40 -6.36 5.55 -6.25
C GLU A 40 -7.84 5.18 -6.26
N ASP A 41 -8.53 5.42 -7.38
CA ASP A 41 -9.94 5.08 -7.54
C ASP A 41 -10.14 3.56 -7.39
N PHE A 42 -9.30 2.77 -8.05
CA PHE A 42 -9.28 1.32 -7.92
C PHE A 42 -9.00 0.86 -6.48
N ALA A 43 -8.02 1.47 -5.81
CA ALA A 43 -7.70 1.13 -4.42
C ALA A 43 -8.89 1.41 -3.49
N ARG A 44 -9.57 2.55 -3.66
CA ARG A 44 -10.76 2.91 -2.88
C ARG A 44 -11.91 1.94 -3.13
N GLU A 45 -12.18 1.60 -4.39
CA GLU A 45 -13.24 0.64 -4.77
C GLU A 45 -13.03 -0.72 -4.11
N HIS A 46 -11.78 -1.19 -4.07
CA HIS A 46 -11.43 -2.52 -3.53
C HIS A 46 -10.99 -2.52 -2.06
N GLY A 47 -11.06 -1.38 -1.37
CA GLY A 47 -10.67 -1.27 0.04
C GLY A 47 -9.18 -1.53 0.31
N ILE A 48 -8.31 -1.26 -0.68
CA ILE A 48 -6.86 -1.34 -0.56
C ILE A 48 -6.34 -0.06 0.08
N LEU A 49 -5.57 -0.19 1.15
CA LEU A 49 -4.90 0.94 1.78
C LEU A 49 -3.58 1.24 1.06
N TRP A 50 -3.15 2.50 1.08
CA TRP A 50 -1.80 2.84 0.67
C TRP A 50 -1.18 3.93 1.53
N SER A 51 0.14 3.99 1.51
CA SER A 51 0.92 5.08 2.06
C SER A 51 2.00 5.45 1.07
N ALA A 52 2.31 6.74 0.97
CA ALA A 52 3.39 7.25 0.14
C ALA A 52 4.47 7.88 1.02
N ARG A 53 5.51 8.40 0.37
CA ARG A 53 6.61 9.05 1.07
C ARG A 53 6.16 10.17 2.02
N PRO A 54 5.18 11.03 1.71
CA PRO A 54 4.72 12.06 2.65
C PRO A 54 4.21 11.50 3.99
N GLU A 55 3.39 10.44 3.96
CA GLU A 55 2.87 9.83 5.19
C GLU A 55 3.98 9.14 5.98
N PHE A 56 4.93 8.51 5.28
CA PHE A 56 6.05 7.84 5.90
C PHE A 56 7.04 8.83 6.54
N ASP A 57 7.40 9.90 5.83
CA ASP A 57 8.30 10.92 6.36
C ASP A 57 7.64 11.66 7.55
N ALA A 58 6.33 11.90 7.52
CA ALA A 58 5.60 12.44 8.67
C ALA A 58 5.69 11.52 9.90
N LEU A 59 5.58 10.20 9.70
CA LEU A 59 5.75 9.21 10.77
C LEU A 59 7.18 9.21 11.33
N LEU A 60 8.20 9.28 10.46
CA LEU A 60 9.60 9.34 10.87
C LEU A 60 9.89 10.58 11.71
N LEU A 61 9.43 11.76 11.25
CA LEU A 61 9.58 13.01 11.98
C LEU A 61 8.88 12.97 13.34
N HIS A 62 7.68 12.38 13.41
CA HIS A 62 6.95 12.20 14.67
C HIS A 62 7.74 11.37 15.70
N LEU A 63 8.50 10.38 15.23
CA LEU A 63 9.36 9.52 16.06
C LEU A 63 10.76 10.12 16.32
N GLY A 64 11.05 11.32 15.83
CA GLY A 64 12.38 11.94 15.95
C GLY A 64 13.45 11.26 15.08
N LEU A 65 13.03 10.54 14.03
CA LEU A 65 13.91 9.88 13.07
C LEU A 65 14.17 10.79 11.86
N ARG A 66 15.30 10.55 11.18
CA ARG A 66 15.60 11.21 9.90
C ARG A 66 14.65 10.70 8.81
N THR A 67 14.23 11.61 7.92
CA THR A 67 13.44 11.27 6.73
C THR A 67 14.23 10.40 5.75
N LEU A 68 13.52 9.80 4.79
CA LEU A 68 14.18 9.06 3.71
C LEU A 68 15.09 10.00 2.89
N PRO A 69 16.27 9.52 2.45
CA PRO A 69 17.14 10.29 1.56
C PRO A 69 16.50 10.45 0.18
N GLU A 70 16.79 11.56 -0.49
CA GLU A 70 16.53 11.68 -1.94
C GLU A 70 17.45 10.72 -2.69
N LEU A 71 16.90 9.99 -3.68
CA LEU A 71 17.64 9.09 -4.57
C LEU A 71 18.33 9.86 -5.71
#